data_AF-A0A2N3XWK7-F1
#
_entry.id   AF-A0A2N3XWK7-F1
#
_cell.length_a   1.000
_cell.length_b   1.000
_cell.length_c   1.000
_cell.angle_alpha   90.00
_cell.angle_beta   90.00
_cell.angle_gamma   90.00
#
_symmetry.space_group_name_H-M   'P 1'
#
loop_
_entity.id
_entity.type
_entity.pdbx_description
1 polymer ?
#
loop_
_entity_poly.entity_id
_entity_poly.type
_entity_poly.pdbx_seq_one_letter_code
_entity_poly.pdbx_strand_id
1 'polypeptide(L)'
;MSELPQAGGREQEYWFDSDYAQLIDALRQGDELGDIAAELQRSVGAVEGRLKYLIPGDAVRGARARESWLRAKLANEPDYDWRAVALRNYAAEERRYWTATDERELIAGWRRRTFLPALADQLRASDFQVARQLCRLGLAASVTEVVEHLGAAPGSTTEVRARMNADRAAAAVWVLVVDGEGTRVPLFDGQRRHISLHASFDDAQERLDQLLRQAGRRNRGELRWSLAERTLGEGTYGTTHHDLTRPPVAS
;
A
#
# COMPACT_ATOMS: atom_id res chain seq x y z
N MET A 1 -2.76 21.45 2.03
CA MET A 1 -2.23 20.28 2.76
C MET A 1 -2.81 19.05 2.11
N SER A 2 -2.15 18.55 1.06
CA SER A 2 -2.64 17.40 0.29
C SER A 2 -2.44 16.14 1.10
N GLU A 3 -3.54 15.47 1.40
CA GLU A 3 -3.54 14.12 1.95
C GLU A 3 -2.89 13.19 0.92
N LEU A 4 -1.86 12.46 1.36
CA LEU A 4 -1.24 11.40 0.58
C LEU A 4 -2.30 10.32 0.28
N PRO A 5 -2.32 9.74 -0.92
CA PRO A 5 -3.25 8.67 -1.25
C PRO A 5 -3.00 7.47 -0.33
N GLN A 6 -4.08 6.97 0.30
CA GLN A 6 -4.05 5.71 1.03
C GLN A 6 -3.60 4.59 0.09
N ALA A 7 -2.39 4.08 0.32
CA ALA A 7 -1.86 2.92 -0.37
C ALA A 7 -2.82 1.73 -0.18
N GLY A 8 -3.02 0.98 -1.27
CA GLY A 8 -3.95 -0.14 -1.35
C GLY A 8 -3.84 -1.15 -0.19
N GLY A 9 -4.99 -1.77 0.11
CA GLY A 9 -5.22 -2.59 1.29
C GLY A 9 -4.11 -3.58 1.66
N ARG A 10 -3.68 -3.50 2.93
CA ARG A 10 -2.60 -4.25 3.60
C ARG A 10 -2.93 -5.74 3.87
N GLU A 11 -3.82 -6.34 3.08
CA GLU A 11 -4.49 -7.61 3.39
C GLU A 11 -3.58 -8.85 3.31
N GLN A 12 -2.42 -8.76 2.64
CA GLN A 12 -1.47 -9.87 2.48
C GLN A 12 -0.07 -9.58 3.05
N GLU A 13 0.04 -8.63 3.97
CA GLU A 13 1.33 -8.11 4.43
C GLU A 13 1.96 -8.92 5.57
N TYR A 14 3.29 -8.98 5.58
CA TYR A 14 4.12 -9.51 6.67
C TYR A 14 3.95 -8.66 7.95
N TRP A 15 4.20 -9.23 9.13
CA TRP A 15 4.10 -8.57 10.43
C TRP A 15 5.49 -8.52 11.09
N PHE A 16 5.83 -7.39 11.71
CA PHE A 16 7.00 -7.22 12.57
C PHE A 16 6.67 -7.57 14.01
N ASP A 17 7.70 -7.83 14.80
CA ASP A 17 7.64 -7.99 16.24
C ASP A 17 6.96 -6.80 16.94
N SER A 18 7.22 -5.58 16.46
CA SER A 18 6.60 -4.33 16.93
C SER A 18 5.09 -4.30 16.71
N ASP A 19 4.59 -4.75 15.55
CA ASP A 19 3.14 -4.90 15.30
C ASP A 19 2.51 -5.88 16.31
N TYR A 20 3.20 -7.00 16.59
CA TYR A 20 2.71 -7.99 17.56
C TYR A 20 2.74 -7.48 18.99
N ALA A 21 3.77 -6.73 19.38
CA ALA A 21 3.85 -6.11 20.70
C ALA A 21 2.70 -5.13 20.91
N GLN A 22 2.44 -4.24 19.95
CA GLN A 22 1.32 -3.30 19.99
C GLN A 22 -0.04 -4.04 20.10
N LEU A 23 -0.25 -5.08 19.28
CA LEU A 23 -1.45 -5.92 19.36
C LEU A 23 -1.62 -6.54 20.76
N ILE A 24 -0.56 -7.10 21.35
CA ILE A 24 -0.63 -7.71 22.69
C ILE A 24 -0.92 -6.67 23.77
N ASP A 25 -0.28 -5.51 23.70
CA ASP A 25 -0.46 -4.46 24.69
C ASP A 25 -1.87 -3.85 24.64
N ALA A 26 -2.45 -3.69 23.45
CA ALA A 26 -3.83 -3.25 23.29
C ALA A 26 -4.84 -4.33 23.75
N LEU A 27 -4.58 -5.62 23.47
CA LEU A 27 -5.40 -6.72 23.99
C LEU A 27 -5.41 -6.76 25.53
N ARG A 28 -4.28 -6.44 26.18
CA ARG A 28 -4.17 -6.32 27.64
C ARG A 28 -4.95 -5.13 28.19
N GLN A 29 -4.99 -4.02 27.46
CA GLN A 29 -5.75 -2.82 27.82
C GLN A 29 -7.26 -3.01 27.68
N GLY A 30 -7.68 -4.04 26.93
CA GLY A 30 -9.08 -4.37 26.73
C GLY A 30 -9.67 -3.78 25.46
N ASP A 31 -8.84 -3.16 24.61
CA ASP A 31 -9.27 -2.52 23.37
C ASP A 31 -9.90 -3.53 22.42
N GLU A 32 -10.94 -3.14 21.67
CA GLU A 32 -11.61 -4.00 20.71
C GLU A 32 -10.75 -4.20 19.44
N LEU A 33 -10.91 -5.34 18.75
CA LEU A 33 -10.12 -5.63 17.53
C LEU A 33 -10.32 -4.59 16.42
N GLY A 34 -11.47 -3.91 16.38
CA GLY A 34 -11.73 -2.81 15.45
C GLY A 34 -10.79 -1.62 15.67
N ASP A 35 -10.66 -1.20 16.93
CA ASP A 35 -9.80 -0.07 17.32
C ASP A 35 -8.33 -0.42 17.15
N ILE A 36 -7.94 -1.63 17.54
CA ILE A 36 -6.59 -2.15 17.34
C ILE A 36 -6.23 -2.17 15.85
N ALA A 37 -7.16 -2.62 15.00
CA ALA A 37 -6.95 -2.64 13.56
C ALA A 37 -6.75 -1.22 13.01
N ALA A 38 -7.54 -0.24 13.46
CA ALA A 38 -7.39 1.15 13.05
C ALA A 38 -6.03 1.73 13.47
N GLU A 39 -5.60 1.47 14.71
CA GLU A 39 -4.30 1.93 15.23
C GLU A 39 -3.12 1.32 14.46
N LEU A 40 -3.16 0.00 14.21
CA LEU A 40 -2.17 -0.70 13.39
C LEU A 40 -2.30 -0.38 11.89
N GLN A 41 -3.29 0.42 11.50
CA GLN A 41 -3.66 0.73 10.13
C GLN A 41 -3.86 -0.53 9.28
N ARG A 42 -4.50 -1.56 9.84
CA ARG A 42 -4.83 -2.84 9.21
C ARG A 42 -6.34 -3.03 9.09
N SER A 43 -6.75 -4.01 8.29
CA SER A 43 -8.13 -4.50 8.35
C SER A 43 -8.32 -5.40 9.59
N VAL A 44 -9.55 -5.44 10.10
CA VAL A 44 -9.92 -6.32 11.22
C VAL A 44 -9.59 -7.78 10.91
N GLY A 45 -9.93 -8.26 9.70
CA GLY A 45 -9.61 -9.62 9.25
C GLY A 45 -8.11 -9.92 9.22
N ALA A 46 -7.26 -8.92 8.94
CA ALA A 46 -5.81 -9.09 9.00
C ALA A 46 -5.32 -9.25 10.45
N VAL A 47 -5.91 -8.53 11.42
CA VAL A 47 -5.61 -8.71 12.85
C VAL A 47 -6.10 -10.07 13.34
N GLU A 48 -7.35 -10.43 13.04
CA GLU A 48 -7.95 -11.73 13.38
C GLU A 48 -7.14 -12.91 12.85
N GLY A 49 -6.68 -12.81 11.60
CA GLY A 49 -5.84 -13.82 10.96
C GLY A 49 -4.50 -14.03 11.65
N ARG A 50 -4.08 -13.10 12.52
CA ARG A 50 -2.78 -13.13 13.20
C ARG A 50 -2.83 -13.69 14.60
N LEU A 51 -4.01 -13.67 15.22
CA LEU A 51 -4.24 -14.29 16.52
C LEU A 51 -3.82 -15.77 16.55
N LYS A 52 -3.93 -16.49 15.43
CA LYS A 52 -3.49 -17.89 15.34
C LYS A 52 -1.99 -18.09 15.60
N TYR A 53 -1.16 -17.09 15.33
CA TYR A 53 0.29 -17.19 15.58
C TYR A 53 0.65 -16.91 17.05
N LEU A 54 -0.26 -16.32 17.83
CA LEU A 54 -0.02 -15.95 19.22
C LEU A 54 -0.52 -17.00 20.21
N ILE A 55 -1.00 -18.14 19.71
CA ILE A 55 -1.61 -19.22 20.47
C ILE A 55 -0.89 -20.53 20.12
N PRO A 56 -0.67 -21.45 21.07
CA PRO A 56 0.02 -22.71 20.76
C PRO A 56 -0.77 -23.57 19.77
N GLY A 57 -0.25 -23.72 18.54
CA GLY A 57 -0.79 -24.63 17.52
C GLY A 57 -2.30 -24.48 17.25
N ASP A 58 -2.98 -25.62 17.13
CA ASP A 58 -4.41 -25.73 16.83
C ASP A 58 -5.33 -25.65 18.06
N ALA A 59 -4.81 -25.17 19.21
CA ALA A 59 -5.54 -25.18 20.49
C ALA A 59 -6.93 -24.54 20.41
N VAL A 60 -7.10 -23.54 19.53
CA VAL A 60 -8.38 -22.85 19.33
C VAL A 60 -8.61 -22.54 17.86
N ARG A 61 -9.83 -22.83 17.39
CA ARG A 61 -10.29 -22.54 16.01
C ARG A 61 -11.29 -21.39 16.00
N GLY A 62 -11.19 -20.55 14.96
CA GLY A 62 -12.03 -19.36 14.78
C GLY A 62 -11.46 -18.10 15.44
N ALA A 63 -11.62 -16.95 14.78
CA ALA A 63 -11.03 -15.68 15.22
C ALA A 63 -11.51 -15.26 16.62
N ARG A 64 -12.83 -15.21 16.82
CA ARG A 64 -13.45 -14.81 18.10
C ARG A 64 -13.03 -15.69 19.29
N ALA A 65 -12.90 -17.00 19.06
CA ALA A 65 -12.48 -17.93 20.10
C ALA A 65 -11.00 -17.74 20.43
N ARG A 66 -10.15 -17.50 19.42
CA ARG A 66 -8.73 -17.19 19.61
C ARG A 66 -8.52 -15.89 20.37
N GLU A 67 -9.28 -14.85 20.04
CA GLU A 67 -9.25 -13.58 20.77
C GLU A 67 -9.61 -13.81 22.25
N SER A 68 -10.75 -14.47 22.51
CA SER A 68 -11.23 -14.74 23.87
C SER A 68 -10.21 -15.54 24.67
N TRP A 69 -9.59 -16.56 24.05
CA TRP A 69 -8.55 -17.36 24.67
C TRP A 69 -7.31 -16.53 24.99
N LEU A 70 -6.85 -15.71 24.03
CA LEU A 70 -5.64 -14.91 24.20
C LEU A 70 -5.81 -13.85 25.28
N ARG A 71 -6.96 -13.17 25.35
CA ARG A 71 -7.28 -12.24 26.44
C ARG A 71 -7.29 -12.94 27.80
N ALA A 72 -7.98 -14.08 27.90
CA ALA A 72 -8.00 -14.86 29.13
C ALA A 72 -6.59 -15.33 29.54
N LYS A 73 -5.77 -15.72 28.57
CA LYS A 73 -4.38 -16.14 28.80
C LYS A 73 -3.53 -14.97 29.32
N LEU A 74 -3.59 -13.82 28.66
CA LEU A 74 -2.83 -12.61 29.05
C LEU A 74 -3.27 -12.06 30.42
N ALA A 75 -4.54 -12.19 30.77
CA ALA A 75 -5.06 -11.75 32.07
C ALA A 75 -4.60 -12.66 33.23
N ASN A 76 -4.57 -13.98 33.01
CA ASN A 76 -4.20 -14.96 34.05
C ASN A 76 -2.69 -15.18 34.15
N GLU A 77 -1.96 -15.00 33.06
CA GLU A 77 -0.51 -15.19 32.98
C GLU A 77 0.13 -13.93 32.36
N PRO A 78 0.43 -12.90 33.17
CA PRO A 78 1.03 -11.65 32.68
C PRO A 78 2.36 -11.86 31.92
N ASP A 79 3.12 -12.88 32.33
CA ASP A 79 4.41 -13.27 31.75
C ASP A 79 4.28 -14.23 30.55
N TYR A 80 3.07 -14.38 29.98
CA TYR A 80 2.86 -15.21 28.79
C TYR A 80 3.76 -14.77 27.63
N ASP A 81 4.73 -15.62 27.28
CA ASP A 81 5.68 -15.38 26.20
C ASP A 81 5.05 -15.68 24.83
N TRP A 82 4.20 -14.76 24.39
CA TRP A 82 3.58 -14.77 23.07
C TRP A 82 4.61 -14.78 21.93
N ARG A 83 5.81 -14.24 22.16
CA ARG A 83 6.87 -14.14 21.15
C ARG A 83 7.48 -15.51 20.87
N ALA A 84 7.75 -16.30 21.91
CA ALA A 84 8.19 -17.69 21.75
C ALA A 84 7.15 -18.54 20.99
N VAL A 85 5.86 -18.30 21.25
CA VAL A 85 4.75 -18.97 20.54
C VAL A 85 4.70 -18.54 19.07
N ALA A 86 4.82 -17.25 18.78
CA ALA A 86 4.87 -16.73 17.42
C ALA A 86 6.05 -17.32 16.63
N LEU A 87 7.26 -17.30 17.20
CA LEU A 87 8.45 -17.88 16.57
C LEU A 87 8.24 -19.36 16.22
N ARG A 88 7.69 -20.15 17.14
CA ARG A 88 7.38 -21.57 16.92
C ARG A 88 6.38 -21.76 15.78
N ASN A 89 5.28 -20.99 15.78
CA ASN A 89 4.23 -21.11 14.78
C ASN A 89 4.69 -20.67 13.39
N TYR A 90 5.51 -19.61 13.30
CA TYR A 90 6.12 -19.20 12.03
C TYR A 90 7.08 -20.25 11.49
N ALA A 91 7.93 -20.83 12.35
CA ALA A 91 8.83 -21.91 11.97
C ALA A 91 8.07 -23.15 11.45
N ALA A 92 6.95 -23.51 12.09
CA ALA A 92 6.11 -24.64 11.67
C ALA A 92 5.44 -24.45 10.30
N GLU A 93 5.18 -23.20 9.89
CA GLU A 93 4.66 -22.87 8.56
C GLU A 93 5.77 -22.59 7.53
N GLU A 94 7.05 -22.80 7.89
CA GLU A 94 8.22 -22.43 7.07
C GLU A 94 8.21 -20.94 6.67
N ARG A 95 7.66 -20.08 7.53
CA ARG A 95 7.58 -18.63 7.32
C ARG A 95 8.60 -17.91 8.17
N ARG A 96 9.15 -16.83 7.61
CA ARG A 96 10.05 -15.93 8.35
C ARG A 96 9.26 -15.03 9.31
N TYR A 97 9.70 -15.00 10.57
CA TYR A 97 9.31 -14.00 11.55
C TYR A 97 10.30 -12.82 11.50
N TRP A 98 9.78 -11.58 11.47
CA TRP A 98 10.61 -10.37 11.43
C TRP A 98 10.74 -9.79 12.82
N THR A 99 11.94 -9.92 13.40
CA THR A 99 12.24 -9.47 14.77
C THR A 99 12.49 -7.97 14.82
N ALA A 100 12.46 -7.40 16.02
CA ALA A 100 12.91 -6.02 16.26
C ALA A 100 14.40 -5.80 15.89
N THR A 101 15.22 -6.86 15.91
CA THR A 101 16.59 -6.79 15.42
C THR A 101 16.64 -6.68 13.90
N ASP A 102 15.84 -7.48 13.18
CA ASP A 102 15.74 -7.37 11.71
C ASP A 102 15.27 -5.97 11.29
N GLU A 103 14.29 -5.40 12.00
CA GLU A 103 13.80 -4.05 11.74
C GLU A 103 14.91 -2.99 11.89
N ARG A 104 15.70 -3.07 12.96
CA ARG A 104 16.84 -2.17 13.17
C ARG A 104 17.91 -2.33 12.09
N GLU A 105 18.18 -3.56 11.66
CA GLU A 105 19.14 -3.84 10.58
C GLU A 105 18.63 -3.33 9.23
N LEU A 106 17.33 -3.43 8.94
CA LEU A 106 16.73 -2.84 7.74
C LEU A 106 16.90 -1.32 7.72
N ILE A 107 16.56 -0.64 8.82
CA ILE A 107 16.72 0.83 8.95
C ILE A 107 18.19 1.23 8.82
N ALA A 108 19.09 0.49 9.48
CA ALA A 108 20.52 0.76 9.43
C ALA A 108 21.10 0.53 8.03
N GLY A 109 20.71 -0.56 7.36
CA GLY A 109 21.11 -0.89 6.00
C GLY A 109 20.64 0.17 5.00
N TRP A 110 19.38 0.63 5.13
CA TRP A 110 18.85 1.73 4.33
C TRP A 110 19.68 3.01 4.44
N ARG A 111 19.97 3.43 5.68
CA ARG A 111 20.74 4.65 5.96
C ARG A 111 22.18 4.56 5.46
N ARG A 112 22.80 3.38 5.57
CA ARG A 112 24.17 3.14 5.12
C ARG A 112 24.29 2.89 3.62
N ARG A 113 23.18 2.79 2.89
CA ARG A 113 23.13 2.35 1.50
C ARG A 113 23.81 0.99 1.30
N THR A 114 23.56 0.06 2.22
CA THR A 114 24.07 -1.32 2.08
C THR A 114 23.48 -1.95 0.83
N PHE A 115 24.34 -2.49 -0.03
CA PHE A 115 23.92 -3.16 -1.26
C PHE A 115 22.86 -4.22 -0.99
N LEU A 116 21.75 -4.22 -1.73
CA LEU A 116 20.56 -5.02 -1.39
C LEU A 116 20.86 -6.52 -1.19
N PRO A 117 21.61 -7.20 -2.07
CA PRO A 117 22.02 -8.60 -1.85
C PRO A 117 22.80 -8.81 -0.55
N ALA A 118 23.71 -7.90 -0.19
CA ALA A 118 24.48 -8.02 1.04
C ALA A 118 23.59 -7.85 2.29
N LEU A 119 22.60 -6.93 2.21
CA LEU A 119 21.61 -6.76 3.28
C LEU A 119 20.69 -7.97 3.39
N ALA A 120 20.28 -8.55 2.25
CA ALA A 120 19.48 -9.77 2.19
C ALA A 120 20.20 -10.97 2.79
N ASP A 121 21.48 -11.16 2.47
CA ASP A 121 22.33 -12.20 3.06
C ASP A 121 22.49 -12.03 4.57
N GLN A 122 22.77 -10.80 5.03
CA GLN A 122 22.87 -10.49 6.46
C GLN A 122 21.59 -10.86 7.21
N LEU A 123 20.44 -10.54 6.61
CA LEU A 123 19.14 -10.87 7.16
C LEU A 123 18.74 -12.33 6.90
N ARG A 124 19.46 -13.11 6.08
CA ARG A 124 19.03 -14.45 5.63
C ARG A 124 17.63 -14.42 5.02
N ALA A 125 17.38 -13.44 4.16
CA ALA A 125 16.14 -13.26 3.44
C ALA A 125 16.45 -13.10 1.94
N SER A 126 15.42 -13.17 1.08
CA SER A 126 15.60 -12.80 -0.33
C SER A 126 15.61 -11.28 -0.51
N ASP A 127 16.29 -10.80 -1.56
CA ASP A 127 16.29 -9.38 -1.98
C ASP A 127 14.88 -8.80 -2.03
N PHE A 128 13.93 -9.56 -2.59
CA PHE A 128 12.57 -9.12 -2.76
C PHE A 128 11.84 -9.00 -1.41
N GLN A 129 12.10 -9.90 -0.47
CA GLN A 129 11.56 -9.79 0.88
C GLN A 129 12.10 -8.55 1.59
N VAL A 130 13.41 -8.29 1.50
CA VAL A 130 14.03 -7.07 2.08
C VAL A 130 13.44 -5.81 1.46
N ALA A 131 13.35 -5.74 0.13
CA ALA A 131 12.80 -4.58 -0.55
C ALA A 131 11.34 -4.29 -0.13
N ARG A 132 10.50 -5.33 -0.01
CA ARG A 132 9.14 -5.16 0.49
C ARG A 132 9.09 -4.66 1.93
N GLN A 133 10.01 -5.10 2.79
CA GLN A 133 10.05 -4.64 4.18
C GLN A 133 10.51 -3.18 4.30
N LEU A 134 11.47 -2.75 3.46
CA LEU A 134 11.88 -1.35 3.40
C LEU A 134 10.71 -0.44 2.98
N CYS A 135 9.94 -0.86 1.98
CA CYS A 135 8.74 -0.12 1.58
C CYS A 135 7.70 -0.01 2.71
N ARG A 136 7.50 -1.12 3.44
CA ARG A 136 6.55 -1.19 4.55
C ARG A 136 6.94 -0.29 5.73
N LEU A 137 8.24 -0.15 6.01
CA LEU A 137 8.74 0.77 7.04
C LEU A 137 8.63 2.25 6.61
N GLY A 138 8.09 2.54 5.42
CA GLY A 138 8.03 3.89 4.87
C GLY A 138 9.40 4.46 4.51
N LEU A 139 10.43 3.60 4.44
CA LEU A 139 11.77 4.02 4.06
C LEU A 139 11.87 4.23 2.54
N ALA A 140 11.03 3.54 1.78
CA ALA A 140 10.86 3.71 0.33
C ALA A 140 9.37 3.69 -0.03
N ALA A 141 8.95 4.46 -1.01
CA ALA A 141 7.62 4.41 -1.59
C ALA A 141 7.40 3.19 -2.49
N SER A 142 8.47 2.62 -3.06
CA SER A 142 8.37 1.49 -4.00
C SER A 142 9.61 0.59 -4.03
N VAL A 143 9.46 -0.62 -4.59
CA VAL A 143 10.59 -1.53 -4.83
C VAL A 143 11.59 -0.91 -5.82
N THR A 144 11.11 -0.12 -6.79
CA THR A 144 11.98 0.60 -7.72
C THR A 144 12.90 1.55 -6.98
N GLU A 145 12.36 2.36 -6.06
CA GLU A 145 13.16 3.25 -5.23
C GLU A 145 14.17 2.49 -4.35
N VAL A 146 13.79 1.31 -3.84
CA VAL A 146 14.75 0.47 -3.11
C VAL A 146 15.92 0.06 -4.00
N VAL A 147 15.66 -0.38 -5.23
CA VAL A 147 16.70 -0.77 -6.19
C VAL A 147 17.55 0.42 -6.61
N GLU A 148 16.95 1.60 -6.81
CA GLU A 148 17.69 2.83 -7.12
C GLU A 148 18.60 3.27 -5.97
N HIS A 149 18.12 3.18 -4.73
CA HIS A 149 18.86 3.66 -3.56
C HIS A 149 19.90 2.67 -3.03
N LEU A 150 19.61 1.37 -3.06
CA LEU A 150 20.50 0.31 -2.54
C LEU A 150 21.22 -0.48 -3.64
N GLY A 151 20.83 -0.36 -4.90
CA GLY A 151 21.25 -1.26 -5.96
C GLY A 151 20.60 -2.64 -5.83
N ALA A 152 20.71 -3.47 -6.87
CA ALA A 152 20.34 -4.88 -6.84
C ALA A 152 21.33 -5.70 -7.67
N ALA A 153 21.40 -7.01 -7.44
CA ALA A 153 22.19 -7.89 -8.29
C ALA A 153 21.63 -7.89 -9.74
N PRO A 154 22.48 -7.72 -10.76
CA PRO A 154 22.04 -7.77 -12.16
C PRO A 154 21.32 -9.09 -12.48
N GLY A 155 20.15 -9.02 -13.12
CA GLY A 155 19.35 -10.19 -13.47
C GLY A 155 18.61 -10.83 -12.30
N SER A 156 18.70 -10.25 -11.08
CA SER A 156 17.87 -10.71 -9.97
C SER A 156 16.40 -10.41 -10.23
N THR A 157 15.51 -11.21 -9.63
CA THR A 157 14.06 -10.97 -9.74
C THR A 157 13.66 -9.55 -9.32
N THR A 158 14.35 -8.97 -8.33
CA THR A 158 14.07 -7.62 -7.84
C THR A 158 14.52 -6.56 -8.84
N GLU A 159 15.70 -6.71 -9.45
CA GLU A 159 16.21 -5.82 -10.51
C GLU A 159 15.30 -5.87 -11.75
N VAL A 160 14.96 -7.07 -12.21
CA VAL A 160 14.06 -7.26 -13.36
C VAL A 160 12.70 -6.63 -13.10
N ARG A 161 12.12 -6.81 -11.91
CA ARG A 161 10.82 -6.20 -11.56
C ARG A 161 10.89 -4.68 -11.47
N ALA A 162 11.95 -4.12 -10.89
CA ALA A 162 12.15 -2.68 -10.84
C ALA A 162 12.25 -2.10 -12.26
N ARG A 163 13.02 -2.74 -13.15
CA ARG A 163 13.12 -2.34 -14.55
C ARG A 163 11.79 -2.45 -15.29
N MET A 164 11.07 -3.58 -15.16
CA MET A 164 9.75 -3.73 -15.76
C MET A 164 8.75 -2.67 -15.27
N ASN A 165 8.81 -2.29 -13.99
CA ASN A 165 7.97 -1.23 -13.46
C ASN A 165 8.38 0.15 -14.01
N ALA A 166 9.68 0.43 -14.15
CA ALA A 166 10.18 1.66 -14.76
C ALA A 166 9.76 1.75 -16.24
N ASP A 167 9.89 0.65 -16.99
CA ASP A 167 9.44 0.55 -18.38
C ASP A 167 7.92 0.74 -18.50
N ARG A 168 7.15 0.14 -17.59
CA ARG A 168 5.69 0.33 -17.50
C ARG A 168 5.33 1.79 -17.23
N ALA A 169 6.02 2.44 -16.28
CA ALA A 169 5.80 3.84 -15.96
C ALA A 169 6.17 4.75 -17.14
N ALA A 170 7.26 4.46 -17.84
CA ALA A 170 7.66 5.18 -19.06
C ALA A 170 6.67 5.00 -20.22
N ALA A 171 5.97 3.87 -20.27
CA ALA A 171 4.94 3.57 -21.27
C ALA A 171 3.51 3.95 -20.81
N ALA A 172 3.34 4.47 -19.60
CA ALA A 172 2.05 4.90 -19.08
C ALA A 172 1.63 6.23 -19.72
N VAL A 173 0.35 6.34 -20.05
CA VAL A 173 -0.29 7.58 -20.48
C VAL A 173 -1.40 7.95 -19.52
N TRP A 174 -1.56 9.23 -19.26
CA TRP A 174 -2.64 9.77 -18.47
C TRP A 174 -3.81 10.17 -19.36
N VAL A 175 -4.95 9.51 -19.16
CA VAL A 175 -6.19 9.76 -19.88
C VAL A 175 -7.05 10.72 -19.07
N LEU A 176 -7.29 11.92 -19.59
CA LEU A 176 -8.25 12.87 -19.05
C LEU A 176 -9.57 12.73 -19.80
N VAL A 177 -10.64 12.45 -19.07
CA VAL A 177 -12.03 12.48 -19.57
C VAL A 177 -12.82 13.53 -18.80
N VAL A 178 -13.50 14.44 -19.51
CA VAL A 178 -14.38 15.44 -18.91
C VAL A 178 -15.75 15.39 -19.59
N ASP A 179 -16.78 15.10 -18.82
CA ASP A 179 -18.18 15.12 -19.22
C ASP A 179 -18.78 16.51 -19.05
N GLY A 180 -19.58 16.95 -20.03
CA GLY A 180 -20.17 18.29 -20.09
C GLY A 180 -19.32 19.32 -20.86
N GLU A 181 -18.07 18.99 -21.20
CA GLU A 181 -17.14 19.81 -21.97
C GLU A 181 -16.68 19.10 -23.26
N GLY A 182 -16.23 19.84 -24.28
CA GLY A 182 -15.69 19.25 -25.51
C GLY A 182 -16.73 18.90 -26.59
N THR A 183 -16.46 17.81 -27.31
CA THR A 183 -17.17 17.43 -28.55
C THR A 183 -18.44 16.67 -28.23
N ARG A 184 -19.50 16.92 -29.03
CA ARG A 184 -20.77 16.22 -28.88
C ARG A 184 -20.64 14.78 -29.35
N VAL A 185 -20.96 13.81 -28.48
CA VAL A 185 -20.87 12.39 -28.81
C VAL A 185 -22.28 11.87 -29.14
N PRO A 186 -22.56 11.48 -30.40
CA PRO A 186 -23.91 11.06 -30.81
C PRO A 186 -24.43 9.82 -30.08
N LEU A 187 -23.54 8.92 -29.67
CA LEU A 187 -23.87 7.66 -28.99
C LEU A 187 -24.32 7.82 -27.52
N PHE A 188 -24.19 9.01 -26.94
CA PHE A 188 -24.56 9.29 -25.53
C PHE A 188 -25.53 10.47 -25.45
N ASP A 189 -26.68 10.40 -26.12
CA ASP A 189 -27.73 11.43 -26.13
C ASP A 189 -27.24 12.85 -26.47
N GLY A 190 -26.16 12.94 -27.25
CA GLY A 190 -25.53 14.22 -27.59
C GLY A 190 -24.89 14.92 -26.38
N GLN A 191 -24.48 14.19 -25.35
CA GLN A 191 -23.60 14.69 -24.30
C GLN A 191 -22.26 15.15 -24.89
N ARG A 192 -21.68 16.19 -24.28
CA ARG A 192 -20.34 16.66 -24.63
C ARG A 192 -19.32 15.91 -23.78
N ARG A 193 -18.28 15.39 -24.43
CA ARG A 193 -17.16 14.74 -23.76
C ARG A 193 -15.84 15.23 -24.36
N HIS A 194 -14.91 15.60 -23.49
CA HIS A 194 -13.52 15.86 -23.85
C HIS A 194 -12.69 14.66 -23.43
N ILE A 195 -11.84 14.17 -24.33
CA ILE A 195 -10.87 13.10 -24.05
C ILE A 195 -9.51 13.57 -24.55
N SER A 196 -8.48 13.44 -23.71
CA SER A 196 -7.08 13.74 -24.08
C SER A 196 -6.12 12.79 -23.39
N LEU A 197 -4.98 12.55 -24.04
CA LEU A 197 -3.88 11.74 -23.53
C LEU A 197 -2.69 12.64 -23.18
N HIS A 198 -2.01 12.32 -22.10
CA HIS A 198 -0.90 13.10 -21.55
C HIS A 198 0.24 12.18 -21.13
N ALA A 199 1.47 12.68 -21.21
CA ALA A 199 2.66 11.92 -20.83
C ALA A 199 2.84 11.85 -19.30
N SER A 200 2.27 12.80 -18.56
CA SER A 200 2.37 12.89 -17.10
C SER A 200 1.03 13.26 -16.46
N PHE A 201 0.94 13.02 -15.15
CA PHE A 201 -0.21 13.45 -14.34
C PHE A 201 -0.32 14.97 -14.33
N ASP A 202 0.81 15.67 -14.15
CA ASP A 202 0.85 17.14 -14.05
C ASP A 202 0.35 17.80 -15.35
N ASP A 203 0.76 17.31 -16.52
CA ASP A 203 0.25 17.80 -17.81
C ASP A 203 -1.28 17.60 -17.92
N ALA A 204 -1.76 16.45 -17.43
CA ALA A 204 -3.18 16.12 -17.46
C ALA A 204 -3.99 16.98 -16.48
N GLN A 205 -3.44 17.26 -15.31
CA GLN A 205 -4.02 18.13 -14.28
C GLN A 205 -4.04 19.59 -14.75
N GLU A 206 -2.95 20.10 -15.31
CA GLU A 206 -2.92 21.43 -15.91
C GLU A 206 -3.97 21.57 -17.02
N ARG A 207 -4.14 20.53 -17.84
CA ARG A 207 -5.17 20.52 -18.87
C ARG A 207 -6.58 20.53 -18.27
N LEU A 208 -6.83 19.78 -17.22
CA LEU A 208 -8.10 19.81 -16.48
C LEU A 208 -8.39 21.22 -15.95
N ASP A 209 -7.42 21.86 -15.29
CA ASP A 209 -7.56 23.22 -14.74
C ASP A 209 -7.84 24.26 -15.84
N GLN A 210 -7.23 24.10 -17.02
CA GLN A 210 -7.57 24.93 -18.18
C GLN A 210 -9.02 24.72 -18.63
N LEU A 211 -9.51 23.48 -18.71
CA LEU A 211 -10.87 23.17 -19.12
C LEU A 211 -11.90 23.68 -18.11
N LEU A 212 -11.66 23.51 -16.81
CA LEU A 212 -12.52 24.05 -15.75
C LEU A 212 -12.61 25.57 -15.84
N ARG A 213 -11.49 26.29 -16.02
CA ARG A 213 -11.51 27.75 -16.22
C ARG A 213 -12.27 28.17 -17.48
N GLN A 214 -12.11 27.45 -18.59
CA GLN A 214 -12.87 27.73 -19.82
C GLN A 214 -14.36 27.49 -19.67
N ALA A 215 -14.76 26.42 -18.98
CA ALA A 215 -16.14 26.11 -18.69
C ALA A 215 -16.80 27.16 -17.79
N GLY A 216 -16.05 27.67 -16.80
CA GLY A 216 -16.48 28.78 -15.94
C GLY A 216 -16.76 30.06 -16.73
N ARG A 217 -15.88 30.43 -17.66
CA ARG A 217 -16.10 31.58 -18.58
C ARG A 217 -17.32 31.42 -19.48
N ARG A 218 -17.73 30.18 -19.76
CA ARG A 218 -18.91 29.86 -20.59
C ARG A 218 -20.18 29.62 -19.75
N ASN A 219 -20.13 29.86 -18.44
CA ASN A 219 -21.22 29.59 -17.49
C ASN A 219 -21.79 28.18 -17.62
N ARG A 220 -20.91 27.17 -17.77
CA ARG A 220 -21.35 25.77 -17.76
C ARG A 220 -21.63 25.30 -16.34
N GLY A 221 -22.57 24.35 -16.25
CA GLY A 221 -22.87 23.65 -15.00
C GLY A 221 -21.73 22.78 -14.52
N GLU A 222 -22.01 21.92 -13.55
CA GLU A 222 -21.03 20.99 -12.98
C GLU A 222 -20.47 20.06 -14.07
N LEU A 223 -19.16 19.85 -13.99
CA LEU A 223 -18.43 18.95 -14.87
C LEU A 223 -17.94 17.75 -14.08
N ARG A 224 -18.21 16.56 -14.61
CA ARG A 224 -17.63 15.33 -14.08
C ARG A 224 -16.35 15.05 -14.84
N TRP A 225 -15.28 14.72 -14.14
CA TRP A 225 -14.01 14.39 -14.78
C TRP A 225 -13.37 13.14 -14.18
N SER A 226 -12.50 12.53 -14.96
CA SER A 226 -11.63 11.45 -14.50
C SER A 226 -10.25 11.58 -15.15
N LEU A 227 -9.21 11.42 -14.34
CA LEU A 227 -7.82 11.29 -14.72
C LEU A 227 -7.36 9.87 -14.43
N ALA A 228 -6.97 9.14 -15.46
CA ALA A 228 -6.70 7.73 -15.33
C ALA A 228 -5.36 7.36 -15.99
N GLU A 229 -4.45 6.81 -15.21
CA GLU A 229 -3.18 6.27 -15.69
C GLU A 229 -3.43 4.94 -16.42
N ARG A 230 -2.92 4.78 -17.63
CA ARG A 230 -3.10 3.57 -18.44
C ARG A 230 -1.79 3.20 -19.12
N THR A 231 -1.36 1.96 -18.97
CA THR A 231 -0.27 1.40 -19.79
C THR A 231 -0.84 0.79 -21.07
N LEU A 232 -0.29 1.16 -22.22
CA LEU A 232 -0.70 0.59 -23.51
C LEU A 232 -0.28 -0.89 -23.58
N GLY A 233 -1.24 -1.80 -23.81
CA GLY A 233 -0.99 -3.23 -24.06
C GLY A 233 -1.17 -4.16 -22.87
N GLU A 234 -1.33 -3.64 -21.64
CA GLU A 234 -1.79 -4.42 -20.48
C GLU A 234 -3.23 -4.00 -20.13
N GLY A 235 -4.02 -4.92 -19.57
CA GLY A 235 -5.39 -4.63 -19.11
C GLY A 235 -5.44 -3.44 -18.14
N THR A 236 -6.63 -2.93 -17.84
CA THR A 236 -6.87 -1.74 -16.99
C THR A 236 -6.23 -1.84 -15.59
N TYR A 237 -4.94 -1.54 -15.50
CA TYR A 237 -4.16 -1.35 -14.30
C TYR A 237 -3.63 0.10 -14.32
N GLY A 238 -3.73 0.79 -13.18
CA GLY A 238 -3.29 2.19 -13.03
C GLY A 238 -4.18 2.98 -12.08
N THR A 239 -3.66 4.12 -11.61
CA THR A 239 -4.39 4.98 -10.67
C THR A 239 -5.50 5.74 -11.40
N THR A 240 -6.67 5.89 -10.78
CA THR A 240 -7.79 6.68 -11.35
C THR A 240 -8.29 7.68 -10.33
N HIS A 241 -8.17 8.96 -10.65
CA HIS A 241 -8.76 10.09 -9.91
C HIS A 241 -10.04 10.52 -10.63
N HIS A 242 -11.09 10.86 -9.90
CA HIS A 242 -12.32 11.36 -10.48
C HIS A 242 -13.03 12.27 -9.50
N ASP A 243 -13.76 13.25 -10.02
CA ASP A 243 -14.55 14.16 -9.19
C ASP A 243 -15.69 14.80 -10.00
N LEU A 244 -16.60 15.45 -9.29
CA LEU A 244 -17.64 16.32 -9.81
C LEU A 244 -17.33 17.74 -9.35
N THR A 245 -16.89 18.59 -10.28
CA THR A 245 -16.41 19.93 -9.94
C THR A 245 -17.27 21.00 -10.60
N ARG A 246 -17.71 21.98 -9.81
CA ARG A 246 -18.34 23.19 -10.35
C ARG A 246 -17.26 24.13 -10.88
N PRO A 247 -17.34 24.57 -12.15
CA PRO A 247 -16.36 25.50 -12.70
C PRO A 247 -16.29 26.81 -11.91
N PRO A 248 -15.10 27.39 -11.70
CA PRO A 248 -14.98 28.68 -11.03
C PRO A 248 -15.65 29.79 -11.85
N VAL A 249 -16.42 30.65 -11.19
CA VAL A 249 -17.13 31.77 -11.85
C VAL A 249 -16.10 32.80 -12.32
N ALA A 250 -16.20 33.24 -13.58
CA ALA A 250 -15.35 34.30 -14.10
C ALA A 250 -15.66 35.62 -13.38
N SER A 251 -14.65 36.22 -12.76
CA SER A 251 -14.68 37.62 -12.28
C SER A 251 -14.47 38.59 -13.42
#